data_AF-A0A7X9CSE5-F1
#
_entry.id   AF-A0A7X9CSE5-F1
#
_cell.length_a   1.000
_cell.length_b   1.000
_cell.length_c   1.000
_cell.angle_alpha   90.00
_cell.angle_beta   90.00
_cell.angle_gamma   90.00
#
_symmetry.space_group_name_H-M   'P 1'
#
loop_
_entity.id
_entity.type
_entity.pdbx_description
1 polymer ?
#
loop_
_entity_poly.entity_id
_entity_poly.type
_entity_poly.pdbx_seq_one_letter_code
_entity_poly.pdbx_strand_id
1 'polypeptide(L)'
;MSVDAISRVKSAEKEAELLVEEAKKEAKSIIEDGKKEAFSQYKAIVDEANEERNKEVVKAEKEGERLANPILEAAKHEADSIKSISDKELNSVVSLIVERIVS
;
A
#
# COMPACT_ATOMS: atom_id res chain seq x y z
N MET A 1 20.87 74.34 3.21
CA MET A 1 21.60 73.14 3.66
C MET A 1 20.74 72.25 4.56
N SER A 2 20.04 72.79 5.57
CA SER A 2 19.13 72.03 6.46
C SER A 2 17.96 71.34 5.75
N VAL A 3 17.35 71.98 4.74
CA VAL A 3 16.22 71.41 3.97
C VAL A 3 16.63 70.17 3.15
N ASP A 4 17.86 70.14 2.63
CA ASP A 4 18.41 69.00 1.87
C ASP A 4 18.69 67.79 2.76
N ALA A 5 19.18 68.03 3.98
CA ALA A 5 19.40 66.98 4.97
C ALA A 5 18.09 66.30 5.40
N ILE A 6 17.04 67.08 5.66
CA ILE A 6 15.71 66.54 6.03
C ILE A 6 15.11 65.71 4.88
N SER A 7 15.25 66.19 3.64
CA SER A 7 14.78 65.45 2.46
C SER A 7 15.48 64.10 2.31
N ARG A 8 16.81 64.06 2.50
CA ARG A 8 17.60 62.82 2.46
C ARG A 8 17.19 61.83 3.54
N VAL A 9 16.98 62.31 4.77
CA VAL A 9 16.50 61.46 5.87
C VAL A 9 15.14 60.85 5.52
N LYS A 10 14.21 61.65 5.00
CA LYS A 10 12.88 61.18 4.60
C LYS A 10 12.93 60.13 3.48
N SER A 11 13.84 60.29 2.52
CA SER A 11 14.06 59.29 1.47
C SER A 11 14.64 57.99 2.03
N ALA A 12 15.63 58.08 2.92
CA ALA A 12 16.22 56.92 3.57
C ALA A 12 15.22 56.16 4.45
N GLU A 13 14.34 56.87 5.16
CA GLU A 13 13.24 56.26 5.94
C GLU A 13 12.29 55.47 5.03
N LYS A 14 11.94 56.03 3.87
CA LYS A 14 11.07 55.36 2.91
C LYS A 14 11.72 54.13 2.28
N GLU A 15 13.01 54.20 1.97
CA GLU A 15 13.78 53.04 1.47
C GLU A 15 13.87 51.94 2.53
N ALA A 16 14.12 52.30 3.79
CA ALA A 16 14.12 51.35 4.89
C ALA A 16 12.75 50.70 5.11
N GLU A 17 11.66 51.46 5.01
CA GLU A 17 10.29 50.93 5.12
C GLU A 17 9.99 49.92 4.00
N LEU A 18 10.38 50.22 2.76
CA LEU A 18 10.24 49.30 1.63
C LEU A 18 11.04 48.01 1.83
N LEU A 19 12.29 48.11 2.28
CA LEU A 19 13.12 46.94 2.58
C LEU A 19 12.50 46.05 3.66
N VAL A 20 11.93 46.65 4.70
CA VAL A 20 11.25 45.91 5.78
C VAL A 20 10.00 45.20 5.26
N GLU A 21 9.19 45.85 4.43
CA GLU A 21 8.00 45.24 3.86
C GLU A 21 8.33 44.11 2.87
N GLU A 22 9.38 44.28 2.06
CA GLU A 22 9.88 43.23 1.17
C GLU A 22 10.38 42.01 1.95
N ALA A 23 11.19 42.23 2.98
CA ALA A 23 11.67 41.16 3.86
C ALA A 23 10.52 40.41 4.56
N LYS A 24 9.48 41.12 5.02
CA LYS A 24 8.29 40.49 5.59
C LYS A 24 7.53 39.63 4.57
N LYS A 25 7.44 40.10 3.32
CA LYS A 25 6.78 39.36 2.24
C LYS A 25 7.56 38.10 1.88
N GLU A 26 8.87 38.22 1.76
CA GLU A 26 9.76 37.09 1.48
C GLU A 26 9.71 36.04 2.60
N ALA A 27 9.76 36.47 3.87
CA ALA A 27 9.62 35.58 5.01
C ALA A 27 8.30 34.78 4.98
N LYS A 28 7.18 35.42 4.61
CA LYS A 28 5.90 34.73 4.43
C LYS A 28 5.95 33.71 3.30
N SER A 29 6.55 34.07 2.16
CA SER A 29 6.71 33.15 1.02
C SER A 29 7.50 31.92 1.41
N ILE A 30 8.65 32.10 2.09
CA ILE A 30 9.49 30.98 2.54
C ILE A 30 8.71 30.02 3.43
N ILE A 31 7.89 30.54 4.36
CA ILE A 31 7.07 29.71 5.23
C ILE A 31 5.99 28.97 4.44
N GLU A 32 5.33 29.62 3.50
CA GLU A 32 4.29 28.98 2.68
C GLU A 32 4.87 27.90 1.77
N ASP A 33 6.01 28.16 1.15
CA ASP A 33 6.67 27.21 0.26
C ASP A 33 7.22 26.02 1.04
N GLY A 34 7.81 26.26 2.22
CA GLY A 34 8.20 25.19 3.13
C GLY A 34 7.02 24.30 3.57
N LYS A 35 5.84 24.90 3.81
CA LYS A 35 4.61 24.12 4.11
C LYS A 35 4.14 23.29 2.94
N LYS A 36 4.16 23.84 1.72
CA LYS A 36 3.78 23.10 0.50
C LYS A 36 4.73 21.93 0.25
N GLU A 37 6.03 22.16 0.41
CA GLU A 37 7.04 21.12 0.22
C GLU A 37 6.87 20.01 1.26
N ALA A 38 6.73 20.37 2.55
CA ALA A 38 6.49 19.39 3.60
C ALA A 38 5.22 18.56 3.36
N PHE A 39 4.13 19.20 2.91
CA PHE A 39 2.90 18.49 2.57
C PHE A 39 3.09 17.55 1.37
N SER A 40 3.82 18.00 0.34
CA SER A 40 4.13 17.17 -0.82
C SER A 40 4.97 15.96 -0.46
N GLN A 41 6.01 16.13 0.38
CA GLN A 41 6.83 15.02 0.86
C GLN A 41 6.03 14.05 1.73
N TYR A 42 5.21 14.56 2.66
CA TYR A 42 4.31 13.74 3.46
C TYR A 42 3.37 12.90 2.58
N LYS A 43 2.75 13.52 1.58
CA LYS A 43 1.86 12.83 0.66
C LYS A 43 2.59 11.74 -0.11
N ALA A 44 3.78 12.03 -0.64
CA ALA A 44 4.59 11.06 -1.37
C ALA A 44 4.93 9.83 -0.50
N ILE A 45 5.33 10.03 0.75
CA ILE A 45 5.62 8.94 1.71
C ILE A 45 4.38 8.08 1.95
N VAL A 46 3.22 8.70 2.14
CA VAL A 46 1.96 7.97 2.37
C VAL A 46 1.53 7.19 1.12
N ASP A 47 1.67 7.79 -0.06
CA ASP A 47 1.33 7.14 -1.32
C ASP A 47 2.25 5.93 -1.59
N GLU A 48 3.57 6.09 -1.37
CA GLU A 48 4.56 5.00 -1.49
C GLU A 48 4.26 3.86 -0.51
N ALA A 49 4.01 4.17 0.77
CA ALA A 49 3.68 3.17 1.78
C ALA A 49 2.39 2.40 1.43
N ASN A 50 1.38 3.08 0.85
CA ASN A 50 0.16 2.42 0.40
C ASN A 50 0.42 1.51 -0.81
N GLU A 51 1.29 1.91 -1.73
CA GLU A 51 1.68 1.09 -2.89
C GLU A 51 2.41 -0.17 -2.44
N GLU A 52 3.38 -0.05 -1.53
CA GLU A 52 4.10 -1.18 -0.95
C GLU A 52 3.17 -2.14 -0.20
N ARG A 53 2.27 -1.61 0.63
CA ARG A 53 1.25 -2.42 1.31
C ARG A 53 0.43 -3.22 0.31
N ASN A 54 -0.06 -2.59 -0.75
CA ASN A 54 -0.89 -3.26 -1.74
C ASN A 54 -0.08 -4.34 -2.49
N LYS A 55 1.20 -4.10 -2.79
CA LYS A 55 2.09 -5.11 -3.39
C LYS A 55 2.23 -6.34 -2.49
N GLU A 56 2.45 -6.15 -1.19
CA GLU A 56 2.58 -7.27 -0.26
C GLU A 56 1.25 -8.02 -0.06
N VAL A 57 0.11 -7.34 -0.03
CA VAL A 57 -1.21 -7.99 0.02
C VAL A 57 -1.42 -8.89 -1.20
N VAL A 58 -1.21 -8.37 -2.41
CA VAL A 58 -1.37 -9.15 -3.65
C VAL A 58 -0.41 -10.33 -3.70
N LYS A 59 0.81 -10.16 -3.19
CA LYS A 59 1.80 -11.23 -3.11
C LYS A 59 1.37 -12.32 -2.13
N ALA A 60 0.84 -11.95 -0.98
CA ALA A 60 0.31 -12.90 0.01
C ALA A 60 -0.90 -13.67 -0.54
N GLU A 61 -1.82 -13.01 -1.25
CA GLU A 61 -2.95 -13.65 -1.92
C GLU A 61 -2.48 -14.69 -2.94
N LYS A 62 -1.57 -14.30 -3.84
CA LYS A 62 -1.01 -15.20 -4.86
C LYS A 62 -0.27 -16.39 -4.26
N GLU A 63 0.47 -16.17 -3.17
CA GLU A 63 1.14 -17.25 -2.47
C GLU A 63 0.14 -18.20 -1.80
N GLY A 64 -0.92 -17.65 -1.21
CA GLY A 64 -2.04 -18.43 -0.67
C GLY A 64 -2.69 -19.30 -1.75
N GLU A 65 -2.99 -18.74 -2.91
CA GLU A 65 -3.53 -19.49 -4.06
C GLU A 65 -2.55 -20.56 -4.56
N ARG A 66 -1.26 -20.23 -4.65
CA ARG A 66 -0.20 -21.16 -5.07
C ARG A 66 -0.10 -22.37 -4.14
N LEU A 67 -0.32 -22.18 -2.84
CA LEU A 67 -0.31 -23.25 -1.85
C LEU A 67 -1.63 -24.02 -1.81
N ALA A 68 -2.76 -23.34 -1.99
CA ALA A 68 -4.09 -23.95 -1.93
C ALA A 68 -4.42 -24.79 -3.17
N ASN A 69 -4.04 -24.34 -4.37
CA ASN A 69 -4.37 -25.01 -5.62
C ASN A 69 -3.87 -26.47 -5.68
N PRO A 70 -2.61 -26.80 -5.33
CA PRO A 70 -2.15 -28.19 -5.30
C PRO A 70 -2.94 -29.06 -4.32
N ILE A 71 -3.35 -28.51 -3.17
CA ILE A 71 -4.15 -29.23 -2.17
C ILE A 71 -5.53 -29.56 -2.75
N LEU A 72 -6.17 -28.59 -3.41
CA LEU A 72 -7.47 -28.80 -4.06
C LEU A 72 -7.40 -29.82 -5.19
N GLU A 73 -6.36 -29.78 -6.02
CA GLU A 73 -6.19 -30.74 -7.11
C GLU A 73 -5.90 -32.15 -6.57
N ALA A 74 -5.07 -32.29 -5.53
CA ALA A 74 -4.84 -33.57 -4.87
C ALA A 74 -6.13 -34.14 -4.27
N ALA A 75 -6.91 -33.32 -3.56
CA ALA A 75 -8.18 -33.73 -2.97
C ALA A 75 -9.20 -34.18 -4.03
N LYS A 76 -9.28 -33.48 -5.18
CA LYS A 76 -10.12 -33.90 -6.30
C LYS A 76 -9.68 -35.25 -6.86
N HIS A 77 -8.39 -35.42 -7.11
CA HIS A 77 -7.85 -36.68 -7.62
C HIS A 77 -8.13 -37.85 -6.68
N GLU A 78 -7.97 -37.66 -5.37
CA GLU A 78 -8.27 -38.69 -4.37
C GLU A 78 -9.77 -39.02 -4.32
N ALA A 79 -10.64 -38.01 -4.35
CA ALA A 79 -12.09 -38.22 -4.41
C ALA A 79 -12.52 -38.97 -5.68
N ASP A 80 -11.93 -38.66 -6.83
CA ASP A 80 -12.21 -39.35 -8.09
C ASP A 80 -11.66 -40.78 -8.10
N SER A 81 -10.51 -41.01 -7.46
CA SER A 81 -9.96 -42.35 -7.26
C SER A 81 -10.90 -43.23 -6.43
N ILE A 82 -11.51 -42.68 -5.38
CA ILE A 82 -12.52 -43.38 -4.57
C ILE A 82 -13.78 -43.68 -5.38
N LYS A 83 -14.25 -42.73 -6.19
CA LYS A 83 -15.46 -42.93 -7.03
C LYS A 83 -15.25 -43.93 -8.17
N SER A 84 -14.03 -44.09 -8.64
CA SER A 84 -13.67 -44.96 -9.77
C SER A 84 -13.34 -46.39 -9.36
N ILE A 85 -13.52 -46.76 -8.09
CA ILE A 85 -13.41 -48.15 -7.63
C ILE A 85 -14.32 -49.04 -8.48
N SER A 86 -13.76 -50.16 -8.97
CA SER A 86 -14.48 -51.03 -9.88
C SER A 86 -15.54 -51.87 -9.16
N ASP A 87 -16.63 -52.22 -9.86
CA ASP A 87 -17.65 -53.15 -9.35
C ASP A 87 -17.06 -54.50 -8.95
N LYS A 88 -15.96 -54.92 -9.59
CA LYS A 88 -15.26 -56.16 -9.25
C LYS A 88 -14.63 -56.07 -7.85
N GLU A 89 -13.97 -54.96 -7.53
CA GLU A 89 -13.41 -54.72 -6.20
C GLU A 89 -14.52 -54.58 -5.16
N LEU A 90 -15.59 -53.87 -5.50
CA LEU A 90 -16.76 -53.72 -4.64
C LEU A 90 -17.40 -55.07 -4.30
N ASN A 91 -17.63 -55.91 -5.31
CA ASN A 91 -18.19 -57.24 -5.15
C ASN A 91 -17.28 -58.18 -4.34
N SER A 92 -15.96 -58.05 -4.48
CA SER A 92 -15.01 -58.79 -3.64
C SER A 92 -15.15 -58.43 -2.17
N VAL A 93 -15.33 -57.14 -1.85
CA VAL A 93 -15.55 -56.67 -0.47
C VAL A 93 -16.89 -57.15 0.07
N VAL A 94 -17.96 -57.06 -0.74
CA VAL A 94 -19.29 -57.58 -0.36
C VAL A 94 -19.23 -59.08 -0.04
N SER A 95 -18.54 -59.88 -0.86
CA SER A 95 -18.39 -61.32 -0.62
C SER A 95 -17.68 -61.61 0.72
N LEU A 96 -16.62 -60.87 1.05
CA LEU A 96 -15.92 -61.01 2.33
C LEU A 96 -16.81 -60.68 3.53
N ILE A 97 -17.67 -59.67 3.40
CA ILE A 97 -18.63 -59.30 4.46
C ILE A 97 -19.65 -60.42 4.67
N VAL A 98 -20.21 -60.96 3.58
CA VAL A 98 -21.19 -62.06 3.65
C VAL A 98 -20.59 -63.31 4.29
N GLU A 99 -19.37 -63.69 3.89
CA GLU A 99 -18.67 -64.85 4.44
C GLU A 99 -18.44 -64.74 5.96
N ARG A 100 -18.20 -63.52 6.45
CA ARG A 100 -17.99 -63.21 7.86
C ARG A 100 -19.27 -63.18 8.70
N ILE A 101 -20.44 -62.96 8.08
CA ILE A 101 -21.75 -62.99 8.74
C ILE A 101 -22.33 -64.41 8.76
N VAL A 102 -22.04 -65.20 7.73
CA VAL A 102 -22.55 -66.57 7.58
C VAL A 102 -21.68 -67.59 8.34
N SER A 103 -20.43 -67.24 8.70
CA SER A 103 -19.59 -68.00 9.66
C SER A 103 -20.02 -67.78 11.11
#